data_AF-A0A834SA66-F1
#
_entry.id   AF-A0A834SA66-F1
#
_cell.length_a   1.000
_cell.length_b   1.000
_cell.length_c   1.000
_cell.angle_alpha   90.00
_cell.angle_beta   90.00
_cell.angle_gamma   90.00
#
_symmetry.space_group_name_H-M   'P 1'
#
loop_
_entity.id
_entity.type
_entity.pdbx_description
1 polymer ?
#
loop_
_entity_poly.entity_id
_entity_poly.type
_entity_poly.pdbx_seq_one_letter_code
_entity_poly.pdbx_strand_id
1 'polypeptide(L)'
;MSVRVVARIRPLLKQEIDKDTIVTAETLDGETTPSVVRIPSPKNEAESFSFQFSSVYEQDASQQQLFDAEIAPTVKHLFNGFDLSIFAHGCTGTGKTHTMRGGKSLAERGVIPRLLSAIYRRSKKIEKDSEGAVQVEVALEYFEIYCDRVYDLFEPPEKRTPSGLPIRDNKGKTVVVGLTEKPCPTLKEFEQLYDQANMNRSTSSTKVSIYGLLAGILLIPL
;
A
#
# COMPACT_ATOMS: atom_id res chain seq x y z
N MET A 1 8.59 7.68 -17.17
CA MET A 1 8.18 7.66 -15.75
C MET A 1 9.20 6.84 -14.99
N SER A 2 9.85 7.41 -13.97
CA SER A 2 10.75 6.65 -13.10
C SER A 2 9.94 5.99 -11.99
N VAL A 3 10.23 4.74 -11.68
CA VAL A 3 9.71 4.09 -10.46
C VAL A 3 10.34 4.78 -9.26
N ARG A 4 9.51 5.22 -8.31
CA ARG A 4 9.98 5.80 -7.05
C ARG A 4 10.11 4.70 -6.00
N VAL A 5 11.31 4.50 -5.49
CA VAL A 5 11.62 3.43 -4.52
C VAL A 5 12.10 4.08 -3.23
N VAL A 6 11.41 3.81 -2.13
CA VAL A 6 11.75 4.30 -0.79
C VAL A 6 11.96 3.14 0.17
N ALA A 7 12.85 3.33 1.13
CA ALA A 7 13.05 2.36 2.20
C ALA A 7 12.44 2.87 3.51
N ARG A 8 11.91 1.96 4.32
CA ARG A 8 11.44 2.25 5.66
C ARG A 8 11.99 1.23 6.64
N ILE A 9 12.70 1.72 7.65
CA ILE A 9 13.23 0.94 8.75
C ILE A 9 12.17 0.95 9.85
N ARG A 10 11.74 -0.23 10.30
CA ARG A 10 10.76 -0.32 11.39
C ARG A 10 11.43 -0.13 12.75
N PRO A 11 10.69 0.32 13.77
CA PRO A 11 11.14 0.23 15.16
C PRO A 11 11.51 -1.20 15.55
N LEU A 12 12.42 -1.32 16.53
CA LEU A 12 12.72 -2.59 17.20
C LEU A 12 11.47 -3.19 17.86
N LEU A 13 11.33 -4.51 17.75
CA LEU A 13 10.33 -5.27 18.50
C LEU A 13 10.77 -5.41 19.97
N LYS A 14 9.82 -5.71 20.86
CA LYS A 14 10.11 -5.85 22.31
C LYS A 14 11.19 -6.90 22.63
N GLN A 15 11.36 -7.90 21.77
CA GLN A 15 12.34 -8.96 21.92
C GLN A 15 13.71 -8.63 21.30
N GLU A 16 13.79 -7.55 20.52
CA GLU A 16 15.02 -7.12 19.84
C GLU A 16 15.75 -6.09 20.70
N ILE A 17 17.08 -6.15 20.67
CA ILE A 17 17.94 -5.22 21.41
C ILE A 17 18.68 -4.30 20.44
N ASP A 18 18.86 -3.05 20.86
CA ASP A 18 19.48 -2.01 20.03
C ASP A 18 20.88 -2.39 19.55
N LYS A 19 21.64 -3.11 20.37
CA LYS A 19 23.00 -3.59 20.07
C LYS A 19 23.09 -4.51 18.85
N ASP A 20 21.99 -5.17 18.48
CA ASP A 20 21.94 -6.08 17.33
C ASP A 20 21.46 -5.37 16.04
N THR A 21 21.28 -4.04 16.07
CA THR A 21 20.85 -3.26 14.92
C THR A 21 21.98 -3.15 13.90
N ILE A 22 21.81 -3.82 12.76
CA ILE A 22 22.79 -3.83 11.66
C ILE A 22 22.38 -2.93 10.47
N VAL A 23 21.27 -2.21 10.56
CA VAL A 23 20.75 -1.38 9.47
C VAL A 23 20.78 0.08 9.90
N THR A 24 21.44 0.93 9.14
CA THR A 24 21.51 2.38 9.38
C THR A 24 21.09 3.16 8.15
N ALA A 25 20.57 4.37 8.37
CA ALA A 25 20.29 5.32 7.30
C ALA A 25 21.37 6.40 7.27
N GLU A 26 21.76 6.83 6.08
CA GLU A 26 22.74 7.90 5.86
C GLU A 26 22.13 8.97 4.95
N THR A 27 22.47 10.21 5.26
CA THR A 27 22.12 11.39 4.46
C THR A 27 23.34 11.76 3.62
N LEU A 28 23.16 11.89 2.31
CA LEU A 28 24.22 12.35 1.43
C LEU A 28 24.53 13.84 1.65
N ASP A 29 25.76 14.25 1.40
CA ASP A 29 26.19 15.63 1.57
C ASP A 29 25.29 16.61 0.78
N GLY A 30 24.68 17.55 1.49
CA GLY A 30 23.78 18.55 0.91
C GLY A 30 22.31 18.14 0.84
N GLU A 31 21.94 16.92 1.24
CA GLU A 31 20.56 16.51 1.40
C GLU A 31 20.07 16.74 2.85
N THR A 32 18.76 16.94 3.01
CA THR A 32 18.13 17.12 4.34
C THR A 32 17.47 15.86 4.87
N THR A 33 17.36 14.82 4.04
CA THR A 33 16.67 13.57 4.36
C THR A 33 17.55 12.38 4.01
N PRO A 34 17.57 11.33 4.83
CA PRO A 34 18.32 10.13 4.52
C PRO A 34 17.89 9.52 3.19
N SER A 35 18.86 9.05 2.39
CA SER A 35 18.64 8.47 1.07
C SER A 35 19.45 7.19 0.84
N VAL A 36 20.33 6.82 1.76
CA VAL A 36 21.15 5.60 1.68
C VAL A 36 20.86 4.69 2.87
N VAL A 37 20.71 3.40 2.61
CA VAL A 37 20.70 2.34 3.64
C VAL A 37 22.05 1.65 3.66
N ARG A 38 22.66 1.52 4.85
CA ARG A 38 23.90 0.77 5.06
C ARG A 38 23.69 -0.49 5.89
N ILE A 39 24.40 -1.54 5.52
CA ILE A 39 24.41 -2.84 6.20
C ILE A 39 25.85 -3.36 6.25
N PRO A 40 26.39 -3.81 7.41
CA PRO A 40 27.73 -4.36 7.49
C PRO A 40 27.86 -5.63 6.64
N SER A 41 29.03 -5.85 6.07
CA SER A 41 29.33 -7.04 5.28
C SER A 41 29.49 -8.26 6.19
N PRO A 42 28.77 -9.37 5.94
CA PRO A 42 28.94 -10.61 6.71
C PRO A 42 30.34 -11.22 6.59
N LYS A 43 31.13 -10.79 5.59
CA LYS A 43 32.49 -11.32 5.33
C LYS A 43 33.58 -10.47 6.01
N ASN A 44 33.31 -9.19 6.24
CA ASN A 44 34.26 -8.24 6.80
C ASN A 44 33.51 -7.11 7.50
N GLU A 45 33.53 -7.07 8.83
CA GLU A 45 32.82 -6.05 9.62
C GLU A 45 33.34 -4.62 9.37
N ALA A 46 34.55 -4.47 8.82
CA ALA A 46 35.08 -3.16 8.41
C ALA A 46 34.48 -2.64 7.09
N GLU A 47 33.74 -3.47 6.37
CA GLU A 47 33.07 -3.11 5.12
C GLU A 47 31.55 -3.03 5.31
N SER A 48 30.91 -2.12 4.57
CA SER A 48 29.44 -1.97 4.55
C SER A 48 28.91 -1.96 3.13
N PHE A 49 27.82 -2.68 2.88
CA PHE A 49 27.00 -2.51 1.69
C PHE A 49 26.17 -1.23 1.83
N SER A 50 26.12 -0.44 0.76
CA SER A 50 25.32 0.79 0.68
C SER A 50 24.31 0.68 -0.44
N PHE A 51 23.06 1.02 -0.16
CA PHE A 51 21.96 0.97 -1.12
C PHE A 51 21.26 2.32 -1.17
N GLN A 52 21.26 2.95 -2.34
CA GLN A 52 20.63 4.25 -2.55
C GLN A 52 19.15 4.10 -2.90
N PHE A 53 18.31 4.91 -2.26
CA PHE A 53 16.87 5.01 -2.45
C PHE A 53 16.47 6.46 -2.76
N SER A 54 15.21 6.67 -3.14
CA SER A 54 14.69 8.03 -3.32
C SER A 54 14.52 8.77 -1.99
N SER A 55 14.21 8.02 -0.93
CA SER A 55 14.10 8.46 0.47
C SER A 55 14.27 7.24 1.38
N VAL A 56 14.83 7.43 2.57
CA VAL A 56 14.91 6.44 3.64
C VAL A 56 14.22 7.01 4.88
N TYR A 57 13.24 6.26 5.39
CA TYR A 57 12.47 6.58 6.58
C TYR A 57 12.97 5.73 7.75
N GLU A 58 13.45 6.39 8.80
CA GLU A 58 13.98 5.73 9.99
C GLU A 58 12.88 5.26 10.95
N GLN A 59 13.30 4.72 12.09
CA GLN A 59 12.40 4.05 13.05
C GLN A 59 11.34 4.99 13.64
N ASP A 60 11.65 6.28 13.76
CA ASP A 60 10.76 7.33 14.26
C ASP A 60 9.74 7.83 13.22
N ALA A 61 9.92 7.47 11.95
CA ALA A 61 9.06 7.93 10.86
C ALA A 61 7.62 7.45 11.02
N SER A 62 6.73 8.42 11.26
CA SER A 62 5.30 8.17 11.44
C SER A 62 4.61 7.75 10.13
N GLN A 63 3.46 7.10 10.27
CA GLN A 63 2.59 6.77 9.13
C GLN A 63 2.15 8.01 8.35
N GLN A 64 1.92 9.12 9.07
CA GLN A 64 1.50 10.39 8.50
C GLN A 64 2.63 11.00 7.65
N GLN A 65 3.85 11.05 8.21
CA GLN A 65 5.03 11.60 7.52
C GLN A 65 5.32 10.85 6.22
N LEU A 66 5.30 9.50 6.25
CA LEU A 66 5.46 8.68 5.06
C LEU A 66 4.36 8.97 4.02
N PHE A 67 3.11 9.04 4.46
CA PHE A 67 1.98 9.28 3.57
C PHE A 67 2.05 10.66 2.90
N ASP A 68 2.33 11.72 3.68
CA ASP A 68 2.36 13.09 3.17
C ASP A 68 3.50 13.33 2.18
N ALA A 69 4.65 12.71 2.42
CA ALA A 69 5.80 12.84 1.53
C ALA A 69 5.66 12.01 0.25
N GLU A 70 5.19 10.75 0.36
CA GLU A 70 5.29 9.79 -0.74
C GLU A 70 3.98 9.58 -1.50
N ILE A 71 2.83 9.65 -0.82
CA ILE A 71 1.56 9.20 -1.37
C ILE A 71 0.59 10.37 -1.63
N ALA A 72 0.47 11.32 -0.70
CA ALA A 72 -0.41 12.47 -0.87
C ALA A 72 -0.15 13.26 -2.18
N PRO A 73 1.10 13.47 -2.63
CA PRO A 73 1.38 14.19 -3.87
C PRO A 73 0.93 13.42 -5.12
N THR A 74 0.74 12.09 -5.04
CA THR A 74 0.36 11.26 -6.18
C THR A 74 -1.15 11.17 -6.38
N VAL A 75 -1.95 11.48 -5.34
CA VAL A 75 -3.43 11.49 -5.41
C VAL A 75 -3.93 12.38 -6.54
N LYS A 76 -3.28 13.53 -6.80
CA LYS A 76 -3.66 14.41 -7.91
C LYS A 76 -3.57 13.74 -9.28
N HIS A 77 -2.64 12.79 -9.46
CA HIS A 77 -2.47 12.09 -10.73
C HIS A 77 -3.63 11.14 -10.99
N LEU A 78 -4.18 10.49 -9.95
CA LEU A 78 -5.39 9.67 -10.08
C LEU A 78 -6.55 10.46 -10.69
N PHE A 79 -6.79 11.68 -10.19
CA PHE A 79 -7.85 12.56 -10.73
C PHE A 79 -7.52 13.17 -12.09
N ASN A 80 -6.28 13.07 -12.56
CA ASN A 80 -5.88 13.45 -13.91
C ASN A 80 -5.92 12.26 -14.89
N GLY A 81 -6.48 11.12 -14.47
CA GLY A 81 -6.63 9.93 -15.31
C GLY A 81 -5.39 9.03 -15.39
N PHE A 82 -4.45 9.15 -14.46
CA PHE A 82 -3.29 8.26 -14.37
C PHE A 82 -3.53 7.12 -13.38
N ASP A 83 -3.05 5.93 -13.73
CA ASP A 83 -3.03 4.78 -12.82
C ASP A 83 -1.94 4.94 -11.75
N LEU A 84 -2.27 4.60 -10.50
CA LEU A 84 -1.33 4.57 -9.38
C LEU A 84 -1.21 3.16 -8.83
N SER A 85 0.01 2.66 -8.67
CA SER A 85 0.28 1.38 -8.02
C SER A 85 1.29 1.56 -6.89
N ILE A 86 0.93 1.12 -5.69
CA ILE A 86 1.75 1.19 -4.49
C ILE A 86 1.87 -0.20 -3.91
N PHE A 87 3.10 -0.69 -3.74
CA PHE A 87 3.38 -1.98 -3.13
C PHE A 87 4.43 -1.85 -2.05
N ALA A 88 4.26 -2.61 -0.97
CA ALA A 88 5.28 -2.75 0.07
C ALA A 88 5.99 -4.10 -0.09
N HIS A 89 7.32 -4.07 -0.17
CA HIS A 89 8.16 -5.26 -0.35
C HIS A 89 9.11 -5.46 0.83
N GLY A 90 9.48 -6.71 1.13
CA GLY A 90 10.39 -7.07 2.22
C GLY A 90 10.07 -8.42 2.86
N CYS A 91 10.94 -8.88 3.76
CA CYS A 91 10.79 -10.15 4.47
C CYS A 91 9.60 -10.15 5.46
N THR A 92 9.20 -11.33 5.94
CA THR A 92 8.19 -11.43 7.00
C THR A 92 8.66 -10.69 8.26
N GLY A 93 7.76 -9.98 8.93
CA GLY A 93 8.10 -9.22 10.14
C GLY A 93 8.72 -7.85 9.91
N THR A 94 8.99 -7.42 8.66
CA THR A 94 9.60 -6.09 8.39
C THR A 94 8.61 -4.92 8.37
N GLY A 95 7.35 -5.13 8.77
CA GLY A 95 6.37 -4.04 8.86
C GLY A 95 5.62 -3.68 7.57
N LYS A 96 5.62 -4.56 6.54
CA LYS A 96 4.80 -4.36 5.32
C LYS A 96 3.31 -4.11 5.62
N THR A 97 2.70 -5.00 6.41
CA THR A 97 1.29 -4.89 6.80
C THR A 97 1.05 -3.63 7.63
N HIS A 98 1.98 -3.30 8.54
CA HIS A 98 1.92 -2.06 9.30
C HIS A 98 1.97 -0.84 8.38
N THR A 99 2.83 -0.81 7.37
CA THR A 99 2.91 0.32 6.42
C THR A 99 1.63 0.46 5.59
N MET A 100 1.13 -0.63 5.00
CA MET A 100 -0.03 -0.57 4.11
C MET A 100 -1.36 -0.40 4.85
N ARG A 101 -1.63 -1.25 5.84
CA ARG A 101 -2.89 -1.26 6.60
C ARG A 101 -2.84 -0.34 7.80
N GLY A 102 -1.77 -0.41 8.57
CA GLY A 102 -1.62 0.31 9.83
C GLY A 102 -1.91 -0.52 11.07
N GLY A 103 -1.87 0.19 12.19
CA GLY A 103 -2.26 -0.30 13.52
C GLY A 103 -3.74 -0.08 13.82
N LYS A 104 -4.12 -0.30 15.08
CA LYS A 104 -5.51 -0.20 15.54
C LYS A 104 -5.92 1.24 15.85
N SER A 105 -4.97 2.12 16.16
CA SER A 105 -5.24 3.52 16.47
C SER A 105 -5.37 4.38 15.20
N LEU A 106 -6.03 5.52 15.31
CA LEU A 106 -6.17 6.48 14.21
C LEU A 106 -4.81 6.99 13.70
N ALA A 107 -3.87 7.24 14.62
CA ALA A 107 -2.52 7.70 14.27
C ALA A 107 -1.72 6.65 13.49
N GLU A 108 -1.96 5.37 13.79
CA GLU A 108 -1.25 4.25 13.16
C GLU A 108 -1.87 3.78 11.84
N ARG A 109 -2.99 4.37 11.38
CA ARG A 109 -3.58 4.06 10.06
C ARG A 109 -2.51 4.11 8.97
N GLY A 110 -2.47 3.10 8.11
CA GLY A 110 -1.45 2.96 7.07
C GLY A 110 -1.81 3.70 5.78
N VAL A 111 -1.07 3.39 4.72
CA VAL A 111 -1.23 4.00 3.39
C VAL A 111 -2.64 3.82 2.84
N ILE A 112 -3.23 2.62 2.93
CA ILE A 112 -4.55 2.30 2.35
C ILE A 112 -5.68 3.20 2.90
N PRO A 113 -5.95 3.22 4.21
CA PRO A 113 -7.03 4.06 4.75
C PRO A 113 -6.76 5.56 4.58
N ARG A 114 -5.49 5.99 4.58
CA ARG A 114 -5.12 7.40 4.34
C ARG A 114 -5.34 7.81 2.89
N LEU A 115 -4.98 6.96 1.94
CA LEU A 115 -5.17 7.17 0.51
C LEU A 115 -6.64 7.35 0.17
N LEU A 116 -7.49 6.45 0.67
CA LEU A 116 -8.92 6.57 0.40
C LEU A 116 -9.56 7.78 1.08
N SER A 117 -9.16 8.11 2.31
CA SER A 117 -9.60 9.38 2.94
C SER A 117 -9.24 10.60 2.07
N ALA A 118 -8.04 10.61 1.48
CA ALA A 118 -7.61 11.67 0.57
C ALA A 118 -8.43 11.68 -0.74
N ILE A 119 -8.74 10.50 -1.30
CA ILE A 119 -9.61 10.36 -2.48
C ILE A 119 -11.00 10.91 -2.20
N TYR A 120 -11.70 10.42 -1.16
CA TYR A 120 -13.05 10.92 -0.84
C TYR A 120 -13.08 12.42 -0.54
N ARG A 121 -12.06 12.95 0.15
CA ARG A 121 -11.96 14.40 0.39
C ARG A 121 -11.83 15.18 -0.92
N ARG A 122 -11.07 14.66 -1.89
CA ARG A 122 -10.87 15.27 -3.20
C ARG A 122 -12.11 15.14 -4.08
N SER A 123 -12.78 13.98 -4.06
CA SER A 123 -14.06 13.74 -4.75
C SER A 123 -15.12 14.76 -4.34
N LYS A 124 -15.37 14.90 -3.03
CA LYS A 124 -16.33 15.88 -2.49
C LYS A 124 -15.99 17.32 -2.87
N LYS A 125 -14.70 17.64 -2.97
CA LYS A 125 -14.28 18.97 -3.41
C LYS A 125 -14.60 19.19 -4.89
N ILE A 126 -14.34 18.22 -5.76
CA ILE A 126 -14.63 18.30 -7.20
C ILE A 126 -16.14 18.41 -7.45
N GLU A 127 -16.94 17.58 -6.79
CA GLU A 127 -18.40 17.62 -6.90
C GLU A 127 -18.96 18.98 -6.46
N LYS A 128 -18.42 19.53 -5.36
CA LYS A 128 -18.80 20.87 -4.88
C LYS A 128 -18.37 21.98 -5.85
N ASP A 129 -17.12 21.97 -6.29
CA ASP A 129 -16.54 23.01 -7.16
C ASP A 129 -17.15 23.00 -8.57
N SER A 130 -17.73 21.87 -8.99
CA SER A 130 -18.45 21.71 -10.26
C SER A 130 -19.96 21.94 -10.16
N GLU A 131 -20.48 22.33 -8.99
CA GLU A 131 -21.91 22.48 -8.74
C GLU A 131 -22.71 21.20 -9.07
N GLY A 132 -22.08 20.04 -8.87
CA GLY A 132 -22.66 18.72 -9.17
C GLY A 132 -22.55 18.28 -10.63
N ALA A 133 -21.98 19.09 -11.54
CA ALA A 133 -21.80 18.71 -12.94
C ALA A 133 -20.81 17.56 -13.15
N VAL A 134 -19.91 17.32 -12.20
CA VAL A 134 -18.99 16.18 -12.20
C VAL A 134 -19.31 15.28 -11.01
N GLN A 135 -19.52 14.00 -11.27
CA GLN A 135 -19.68 12.98 -10.24
C GLN A 135 -18.44 12.08 -10.17
N VAL A 136 -18.05 11.70 -8.95
CA VAL A 136 -16.92 10.81 -8.72
C VAL A 136 -17.41 9.51 -8.10
N GLU A 137 -17.26 8.42 -8.84
CA GLU A 137 -17.59 7.09 -8.35
C GLU A 137 -16.31 6.36 -7.90
N VAL A 138 -16.42 5.71 -6.75
CA VAL A 138 -15.34 4.91 -6.18
C VAL A 138 -15.87 3.50 -5.98
N ALA A 139 -15.13 2.53 -6.50
CA ALA A 139 -15.39 1.11 -6.32
C ALA A 139 -14.14 0.41 -5.79
N LEU A 140 -14.36 -0.69 -5.07
CA LEU A 140 -13.31 -1.50 -4.48
C LEU A 140 -13.36 -2.91 -5.06
N GLU A 141 -12.22 -3.33 -5.60
CA GLU A 141 -11.89 -4.72 -5.85
C GLU A 141 -10.82 -5.15 -4.85
N TYR A 142 -10.96 -6.33 -4.25
CA TYR A 142 -9.98 -6.79 -3.27
C TYR A 142 -9.71 -8.29 -3.38
N PHE A 143 -8.45 -8.66 -3.64
CA PHE A 143 -8.04 -10.04 -3.82
C PHE A 143 -6.69 -10.32 -3.14
N GLU A 144 -6.43 -11.60 -2.87
CA GLU A 144 -5.11 -12.11 -2.48
C GLU A 144 -4.54 -13.01 -3.57
N ILE A 145 -3.23 -12.91 -3.81
CA ILE A 145 -2.50 -13.88 -4.62
C ILE A 145 -1.79 -14.83 -3.66
N TYR A 146 -2.11 -16.12 -3.75
CA TYR A 146 -1.56 -17.17 -2.91
C TYR A 146 -1.23 -18.40 -3.73
N CYS A 147 0.03 -18.85 -3.68
CA CYS A 147 0.55 -19.98 -4.48
C CYS A 147 0.15 -19.88 -5.97
N ASP A 148 0.42 -18.73 -6.59
CA ASP A 148 0.11 -18.41 -7.99
C ASP A 148 -1.38 -18.48 -8.36
N ARG A 149 -2.26 -18.38 -7.36
CA ARG A 149 -3.73 -18.36 -7.55
C ARG A 149 -4.31 -17.08 -6.97
N VAL A 150 -5.31 -16.52 -7.65
CA VAL A 150 -6.01 -15.31 -7.22
C VAL A 150 -7.28 -15.70 -6.47
N TYR A 151 -7.50 -15.09 -5.31
CA TYR A 151 -8.66 -15.35 -4.47
C TYR A 151 -9.37 -14.04 -4.15
N ASP A 152 -10.67 -13.97 -4.44
CA ASP A 152 -11.51 -12.82 -4.07
C ASP A 152 -11.68 -12.74 -2.55
N LEU A 153 -11.30 -11.60 -1.96
CA LEU A 153 -11.39 -11.39 -0.52
C LEU A 153 -12.81 -11.02 -0.07
N PHE A 154 -13.71 -10.63 -0.97
CA PHE A 154 -15.13 -10.50 -0.65
C PHE A 154 -15.86 -11.83 -0.53
N GLU A 155 -15.31 -12.90 -1.11
CA GLU A 155 -15.83 -14.25 -0.94
C GLU A 155 -15.19 -14.92 0.28
N PRO A 156 -15.98 -15.58 1.15
CA PRO A 156 -15.45 -16.35 2.26
C PRO A 156 -14.67 -17.56 1.75
N PRO A 157 -13.62 -18.02 2.46
CA PRO A 157 -12.73 -19.10 2.00
C PRO A 157 -13.45 -20.37 1.54
N GLU A 158 -14.58 -20.72 2.17
CA GLU A 158 -15.35 -21.93 1.88
C GLU A 158 -16.07 -21.88 0.53
N LYS A 159 -16.30 -20.68 -0.02
CA LYS A 159 -16.96 -20.48 -1.33
C LYS A 159 -15.97 -20.32 -2.47
N ARG A 160 -14.68 -20.16 -2.18
CA ARG A 160 -13.67 -19.91 -3.20
C ARG A 160 -13.34 -21.17 -3.97
N THR A 161 -13.10 -21.02 -5.28
CA THR A 161 -12.60 -22.13 -6.09
C THR A 161 -11.17 -22.47 -5.67
N PRO A 162 -10.82 -23.76 -5.45
CA PRO A 162 -9.46 -24.13 -5.08
C PRO A 162 -8.41 -23.65 -6.10
N SER A 163 -8.77 -23.61 -7.38
CA SER A 163 -7.94 -23.13 -8.49
C SER A 163 -7.71 -21.62 -8.52
N GLY A 164 -8.46 -20.85 -7.72
CA GLY A 164 -8.49 -19.40 -7.82
C GLY A 164 -9.24 -18.88 -9.06
N LEU A 165 -9.36 -17.56 -9.14
CA LEU A 165 -9.94 -16.83 -10.26
C LEU A 165 -8.97 -16.81 -11.46
N PRO A 166 -9.48 -16.96 -12.70
CA PRO A 166 -8.65 -16.95 -13.88
C PRO A 166 -8.19 -15.53 -14.24
N ILE A 167 -6.93 -15.42 -14.66
CA ILE A 167 -6.33 -14.20 -15.18
C ILE A 167 -6.38 -14.25 -16.72
N ARG A 168 -6.81 -13.16 -17.37
CA ARG A 168 -6.86 -13.04 -18.84
C ARG A 168 -6.25 -11.74 -19.31
N ASP A 169 -5.84 -11.70 -20.58
CA ASP A 169 -5.53 -10.45 -21.28
C ASP A 169 -6.81 -9.88 -21.89
N ASN A 170 -7.05 -8.59 -21.69
CA ASN A 170 -8.09 -7.81 -22.34
C ASN A 170 -7.46 -6.57 -22.97
N LYS A 171 -7.19 -6.62 -24.26
CA LYS A 171 -6.60 -5.51 -25.04
C LYS A 171 -5.25 -5.03 -24.46
N GLY A 172 -4.40 -5.96 -24.04
CA GLY A 172 -3.12 -5.63 -23.41
C GLY A 172 -3.20 -5.24 -21.94
N LYS A 173 -4.38 -5.32 -21.32
CA LYS A 173 -4.58 -5.18 -19.87
C LYS A 173 -4.85 -6.54 -19.25
N THR A 174 -4.04 -6.91 -18.26
CA THR A 174 -4.30 -8.11 -17.46
C THR A 174 -5.50 -7.88 -16.54
N VAL A 175 -6.51 -8.75 -16.63
CA VAL A 175 -7.75 -8.68 -15.86
C VAL A 175 -8.01 -9.98 -15.11
N VAL A 176 -8.54 -9.89 -13.89
CA VAL A 176 -9.00 -11.04 -13.10
C VAL A 176 -10.48 -11.26 -13.39
N VAL A 177 -10.82 -12.37 -14.01
CA VAL A 177 -12.20 -12.64 -14.43
C VAL A 177 -13.01 -13.14 -13.25
N GLY A 178 -14.18 -12.52 -13.03
CA GLY A 178 -15.08 -12.87 -11.94
C GLY A 178 -14.66 -12.32 -10.58
N LEU A 179 -13.73 -11.35 -10.55
CA LEU A 179 -13.42 -10.59 -9.34
C LEU A 179 -14.60 -9.69 -8.98
N THR A 180 -15.01 -9.71 -7.71
CA THR A 180 -16.10 -8.87 -7.23
C THR A 180 -15.65 -7.42 -7.10
N GLU A 181 -16.34 -6.54 -7.81
CA GLU A 181 -16.27 -5.10 -7.65
C GLU A 181 -17.45 -4.62 -6.80
N LYS A 182 -17.17 -3.85 -5.73
CA LYS A 182 -18.20 -3.29 -4.86
C LYS A 182 -18.14 -1.76 -4.86
N PRO A 183 -19.24 -1.05 -5.15
CA PRO A 183 -19.32 0.39 -4.95
C PRO A 183 -19.03 0.76 -3.50
N CYS A 184 -18.23 1.81 -3.29
CA CYS A 184 -17.90 2.34 -1.98
C CYS A 184 -17.97 3.88 -2.01
N PRO A 185 -19.17 4.48 -2.03
CA PRO A 185 -19.36 5.93 -2.12
C PRO A 185 -18.83 6.70 -0.90
N THR A 186 -18.66 6.04 0.26
CA THR A 186 -18.21 6.69 1.49
C THR A 186 -17.03 5.97 2.14
N LEU A 187 -16.22 6.73 2.89
CA LEU A 187 -15.13 6.18 3.70
C LEU A 187 -15.61 5.12 4.70
N LYS A 188 -16.83 5.29 5.25
CA LYS A 188 -17.43 4.33 6.19
C LYS A 188 -17.75 3.01 5.50
N GLU A 189 -18.34 3.04 4.32
CA GLU A 189 -18.62 1.83 3.54
C GLU A 189 -17.33 1.14 3.10
N PHE A 190 -16.31 1.91 2.71
CA PHE A 190 -14.99 1.35 2.49
C PHE A 190 -14.46 0.63 3.74
N GLU A 191 -14.47 1.27 4.92
CA GLU A 191 -13.96 0.66 6.15
C GLU A 191 -14.69 -0.66 6.46
N GLN A 192 -16.01 -0.71 6.27
CA GLN A 192 -16.81 -1.93 6.44
C GLN A 192 -16.41 -3.04 5.45
N LEU A 193 -16.33 -2.71 4.16
CA LEU A 193 -15.93 -3.65 3.11
C LEU A 193 -14.50 -4.15 3.33
N TYR A 194 -13.60 -3.24 3.72
CA TYR A 194 -12.20 -3.53 3.97
C TYR A 194 -12.02 -4.45 5.18
N ASP A 195 -12.73 -4.18 6.28
CA ASP A 195 -12.67 -5.04 7.47
C ASP A 195 -13.29 -6.42 7.19
N GLN A 196 -14.41 -6.48 6.47
CA GLN A 196 -15.02 -7.74 6.03
C GLN A 196 -14.03 -8.57 5.20
N ALA A 197 -13.41 -7.97 4.18
CA ALA A 197 -12.48 -8.66 3.31
C ALA A 197 -11.22 -9.13 4.06
N ASN A 198 -10.76 -8.36 5.04
CA ASN A 198 -9.63 -8.74 5.89
C ASN A 198 -9.92 -9.96 6.77
N MET A 199 -11.18 -10.22 7.15
CA MET A 199 -11.55 -11.43 7.89
C MET A 199 -11.44 -12.69 7.04
N ASN A 200 -11.73 -12.59 5.74
CA ASN A 200 -11.63 -13.71 4.80
C ASN A 200 -10.20 -13.98 4.33
N ARG A 201 -9.23 -13.23 4.86
CA ARG A 201 -7.84 -13.34 4.43
C ARG A 201 -7.19 -14.57 5.05
N SER A 202 -6.41 -15.30 4.26
CA SER A 202 -5.65 -16.44 4.74
C SER A 202 -4.57 -16.01 5.74
N THR A 203 -4.80 -16.19 7.05
CA THR A 203 -3.78 -15.95 8.09
C THR A 203 -3.07 -17.24 8.45
N SER A 204 -2.05 -17.63 7.66
CA SER A 204 -1.07 -18.62 8.12
C SER A 204 0.20 -17.93 8.59
N SER A 205 0.76 -18.41 9.70
CA SER A 205 1.87 -17.84 10.50
C SER A 205 3.22 -17.70 9.79
N THR A 206 3.27 -17.97 8.49
CA THR A 206 4.48 -17.97 7.67
C THR A 206 4.01 -17.85 6.24
N LYS A 207 4.03 -16.65 5.62
CA LYS A 207 4.05 -16.49 4.16
C LYS A 207 4.11 -15.02 3.72
N VAL A 208 4.78 -14.81 2.59
CA VAL A 208 4.81 -13.56 1.83
C VAL A 208 3.42 -13.31 1.25
N SER A 209 2.78 -12.20 1.58
CA SER A 209 1.54 -11.76 0.93
C SER A 209 1.85 -10.51 0.11
N ILE A 210 1.57 -10.57 -1.19
CA ILE A 210 1.52 -9.39 -2.07
C ILE A 210 0.10 -8.84 -1.97
N TYR A 211 -0.02 -7.54 -1.72
CA TYR A 211 -1.30 -6.86 -1.63
C TYR A 211 -1.47 -5.99 -2.86
N GLY A 212 -2.49 -6.29 -3.67
CA GLY A 212 -3.04 -5.33 -4.63
C GLY A 212 -4.20 -4.62 -3.95
N LEU A 213 -4.14 -3.29 -3.87
CA LEU A 213 -5.34 -2.47 -3.78
C LEU A 213 -5.44 -1.71 -5.09
N LEU A 214 -6.39 -2.11 -5.94
CA LEU A 214 -6.77 -1.32 -7.10
C LEU A 214 -7.93 -0.43 -6.65
N ALA A 215 -7.65 0.86 -6.47
CA ALA A 215 -8.69 1.87 -6.35
C ALA A 215 -8.91 2.45 -7.75
N GLY A 216 -9.93 1.96 -8.44
CA GLY A 216 -10.42 2.60 -9.66
C GLY A 216 -11.19 3.86 -9.29
N ILE A 217 -10.83 5.01 -9.86
CA ILE A 217 -11.62 6.24 -9.79
C ILE A 217 -12.26 6.43 -11.16
N LEU A 218 -13.60 6.37 -11.21
CA LEU A 218 -14.35 6.71 -12.41
C LEU A 218 -14.91 8.13 -12.24
N LEU A 219 -14.49 9.04 -13.13
CA LEU A 219 -15.05 10.38 -13.22
C LEU A 219 -16.13 10.37 -14.29
N ILE A 220 -17.39 10.60 -13.91
CA ILE A 220 -18.51 10.69 -14.85
C ILE A 220 -18.89 12.17 -14.99
N PRO A 221 -18.66 12.80 -16.15
CA PRO A 221 -19.27 14.09 -16.46
C PRO A 221 -20.76 13.88 -16.73
N LEU A 222 -21.63 14.69 -16.09
CA LEU A 222 -23.05 14.75 -16.43
C LEU A 222 -23.28 15.51 -17.74
#